data_AF-A0A2E9WB28-F1
#
_entry.id   AF-A0A2E9WB28-F1
#
_cell.length_a   1.000
_cell.length_b   1.000
_cell.length_c   1.000
_cell.angle_alpha   90.00
_cell.angle_beta   90.00
_cell.angle_gamma   90.00
#
_symmetry.space_group_name_H-M   'P 1'
#
loop_
_entity.id
_entity.type
_entity.pdbx_description
1 polymer ?
#
loop_
_entity_poly.entity_id
_entity_poly.type
_entity_poly.pdbx_seq_one_letter_code
_entity_poly.pdbx_strand_id
1 'polypeptide(L)'
;MSQKTPNDTAKTDQDKGGAYDADTGVLPSDGVALWQVFLIFLRLGLTSFGGPVAHISYFREEFVHRRRWLSDTRYADLVALCQFVPGPASSQVGMGIGMALGGVRGSLMAWLGFTMPSAIVLAVLGITFVHFDLAAIDNVIRGLKLVAVGVVAHALVGMARNLCPDV
;
A
#
# COMPACT_ATOMS: atom_id res chain seq x y z
N MET A 1 42.27 -41.02 51.31
CA MET A 1 42.44 -40.50 49.93
C MET A 1 41.27 -39.56 49.67
N SER A 2 41.30 -38.28 50.06
CA SER A 2 42.11 -37.15 49.61
C SER A 2 41.85 -36.72 48.16
N GLN A 3 41.10 -35.60 48.05
CA GLN A 3 41.07 -34.53 47.01
C GLN A 3 40.50 -34.90 45.63
N LYS A 4 39.71 -34.07 44.91
CA LYS A 4 39.71 -32.61 44.75
C LYS A 4 38.40 -32.14 44.05
N THR A 5 37.69 -31.11 44.54
CA THR A 5 36.84 -30.17 43.74
C THR A 5 37.78 -29.02 43.24
N PRO A 6 37.49 -28.11 42.28
CA PRO A 6 36.19 -27.49 41.88
C PRO A 6 36.10 -26.95 40.40
N ASN A 7 35.12 -26.07 40.14
CA ASN A 7 34.94 -25.10 39.02
C ASN A 7 34.27 -25.60 37.74
N ASP A 8 33.07 -25.14 37.38
CA ASP A 8 32.65 -23.75 37.07
C ASP A 8 33.47 -23.13 35.92
N THR A 9 32.95 -23.34 34.72
CA THR A 9 33.06 -22.40 33.61
C THR A 9 31.67 -22.26 33.01
N ALA A 10 30.91 -21.32 33.55
CA ALA A 10 29.99 -20.53 32.78
C ALA A 10 30.60 -20.16 31.42
N LYS A 11 29.90 -20.50 30.32
CA LYS A 11 29.50 -19.56 29.25
C LYS A 11 28.94 -20.29 28.04
N THR A 12 27.70 -19.93 27.73
CA THR A 12 27.21 -19.66 26.37
C THR A 12 27.12 -20.85 25.42
N ASP A 13 25.98 -21.54 25.43
CA ASP A 13 25.35 -21.93 24.16
C ASP A 13 23.82 -22.12 24.26
N GLN A 14 23.17 -21.32 25.12
CA GLN A 14 21.74 -21.02 24.98
C GLN A 14 21.60 -19.83 24.03
N ASP A 15 22.04 -20.01 22.79
CA ASP A 15 21.51 -19.26 21.64
C ASP A 15 20.99 -20.28 20.62
N LYS A 16 19.88 -20.91 21.00
CA LYS A 16 18.91 -21.39 20.02
C LYS A 16 17.62 -20.63 20.26
N GLY A 17 17.74 -19.29 20.27
CA GLY A 17 16.67 -18.46 19.76
C GLY A 17 16.52 -18.82 18.29
N GLY A 18 15.66 -19.79 18.01
CA GLY A 18 15.31 -20.19 16.65
C GLY A 18 15.07 -18.93 15.83
N ALA A 19 15.73 -18.90 14.66
CA ALA A 19 15.64 -17.84 13.69
C ALA A 19 14.21 -17.30 13.62
N TYR A 20 14.06 -15.99 13.50
CA TYR A 20 12.79 -15.38 13.11
C TYR A 20 12.28 -16.11 11.86
N ASP A 21 11.32 -17.02 12.04
CA ASP A 21 10.62 -17.69 10.95
C ASP A 21 9.67 -16.66 10.32
N ALA A 22 10.26 -15.69 9.62
CA ALA A 22 9.61 -14.65 8.82
C ALA A 22 9.04 -15.19 7.50
N ASP A 23 8.85 -16.51 7.44
CA ASP A 23 8.33 -17.27 6.32
C ASP A 23 7.17 -18.12 6.88
N THR A 24 5.92 -17.78 6.62
CA THR A 24 5.36 -17.83 5.27
C THR A 24 4.15 -16.91 5.20
N GLY A 25 4.34 -15.72 4.63
CA GLY A 25 3.26 -15.17 3.82
C GLY A 25 3.06 -16.16 2.68
N VAL A 26 1.88 -16.77 2.57
CA VAL A 26 1.56 -17.74 1.51
C VAL A 26 1.48 -16.97 0.19
N LEU A 27 2.64 -16.65 -0.40
CA LEU A 27 2.68 -16.26 -1.79
C LEU A 27 2.08 -17.44 -2.58
N PRO A 28 1.09 -17.20 -3.46
CA PRO A 28 0.43 -18.28 -4.17
C PRO A 28 1.46 -19.21 -4.83
N SER A 29 1.34 -20.51 -4.58
CA SER A 29 2.29 -21.55 -5.06
C SER A 29 2.45 -21.57 -6.57
N ASP A 30 1.41 -21.13 -7.30
CA ASP A 30 1.38 -21.07 -8.76
C ASP A 30 1.79 -19.70 -9.34
N GLY A 31 2.24 -18.76 -8.48
CA GLY A 31 2.53 -17.38 -8.86
C GLY A 31 1.27 -16.56 -9.16
N VAL A 32 1.30 -15.25 -8.87
CA VAL A 32 0.18 -14.36 -9.22
C VAL A 32 0.31 -13.91 -10.67
N ALA A 33 -0.74 -14.09 -11.48
CA ALA A 33 -0.74 -13.60 -12.85
C ALA A 33 -0.55 -12.07 -12.89
N LEU A 34 0.37 -11.59 -13.73
CA LEU A 34 0.66 -10.14 -13.85
C LEU A 34 -0.58 -9.31 -14.19
N TRP A 35 -1.46 -9.87 -15.01
CA TRP A 35 -2.74 -9.25 -15.35
C TRP A 35 -3.66 -9.10 -14.13
N GLN A 36 -3.62 -10.07 -13.22
CA GLN A 36 -4.39 -10.01 -11.97
C GLN A 36 -3.86 -8.89 -11.07
N VAL A 37 -2.53 -8.74 -10.95
CA VAL A 37 -1.92 -7.62 -10.22
C VAL A 37 -2.38 -6.28 -10.80
N PHE A 38 -2.30 -6.14 -12.13
CA PHE A 38 -2.76 -4.93 -12.82
C PHE A 38 -4.23 -4.60 -12.50
N LEU A 39 -5.15 -5.57 -12.64
CA LEU A 39 -6.58 -5.35 -12.38
C LEU A 39 -6.88 -4.99 -10.92
N ILE A 40 -6.16 -5.59 -9.96
CA ILE A 40 -6.32 -5.27 -8.54
C ILE A 40 -5.89 -3.83 -8.28
N PHE A 41 -4.69 -3.45 -8.76
CA PHE A 41 -4.19 -2.10 -8.60
C PHE A 41 -5.00 -1.07 -9.41
N LEU A 42 -5.59 -1.46 -10.54
CA LEU A 42 -6.52 -0.65 -11.31
C LEU A 42 -7.78 -0.33 -10.49
N ARG A 43 -8.39 -1.35 -9.89
CA ARG A 43 -9.53 -1.17 -8.99
C ARG A 43 -9.15 -0.27 -7.82
N LEU A 44 -8.04 -0.56 -7.17
CA LEU A 44 -7.56 0.23 -6.04
C LEU A 44 -7.24 1.67 -6.43
N GLY A 45 -6.63 1.92 -7.59
CA GLY A 45 -6.35 3.26 -8.10
C GLY A 45 -7.61 4.08 -8.35
N LEU A 46 -8.71 3.43 -8.74
CA LEU A 46 -10.01 4.08 -8.92
C LEU A 46 -10.80 4.26 -7.63
N THR A 47 -10.52 3.48 -6.58
CA THR A 47 -11.29 3.53 -5.31
C THR A 47 -10.53 4.11 -4.12
N SER A 48 -9.22 4.32 -4.23
CA SER A 48 -8.40 4.82 -3.12
C SER A 48 -8.50 6.34 -3.02
N PHE A 49 -9.31 6.80 -2.06
CA PHE A 49 -9.43 8.21 -1.68
C PHE A 49 -8.99 8.40 -0.23
N GLY A 50 -8.71 9.63 0.19
CA GLY A 50 -8.32 9.94 1.58
C GLY A 50 -6.81 9.98 1.83
N GLY A 51 -5.99 9.95 0.79
CA GLY A 51 -4.54 10.18 0.88
C GLY A 51 -3.72 8.96 1.30
N PRO A 52 -2.40 9.13 1.51
CA PRO A 52 -1.46 8.00 1.63
C PRO A 52 -1.81 7.00 2.75
N VAL A 53 -2.29 7.48 3.90
CA VAL A 53 -2.68 6.64 5.04
C VAL A 53 -3.88 5.75 4.70
N ALA A 54 -4.87 6.30 3.99
CA ALA A 54 -6.02 5.53 3.54
C ALA A 54 -5.61 4.48 2.51
N HIS A 55 -4.73 4.84 1.57
CA HIS A 55 -4.26 3.91 0.53
C HIS A 55 -3.51 2.72 1.13
N ILE A 56 -2.61 2.97 2.10
CA ILE A 56 -1.92 1.92 2.85
C ILE A 56 -2.96 1.02 3.54
N SER A 57 -3.96 1.61 4.19
CA SER A 57 -5.04 0.82 4.83
C SER A 57 -5.82 -0.04 3.83
N TYR A 58 -6.14 0.49 2.63
CA TYR A 58 -6.81 -0.27 1.57
C TYR A 58 -5.94 -1.40 1.02
N PHE A 59 -4.63 -1.19 0.90
CA PHE A 59 -3.71 -2.24 0.48
C PHE A 59 -3.62 -3.35 1.53
N ARG A 60 -3.57 -2.99 2.81
CA ARG A 60 -3.62 -3.97 3.90
C ARG A 60 -4.91 -4.79 3.85
N GLU A 61 -6.06 -4.14 3.73
CA GLU A 61 -7.36 -4.81 3.60
C GLU A 61 -7.39 -5.77 2.39
N GLU A 62 -6.91 -5.34 1.22
CA GLU A 62 -6.93 -6.18 0.02
C GLU A 62 -5.92 -7.34 0.09
N PHE A 63 -4.66 -7.07 0.39
CA PHE A 63 -3.58 -8.05 0.25
C PHE A 63 -3.33 -8.89 1.50
N VAL A 64 -3.66 -8.38 2.69
CA VAL A 64 -3.52 -9.11 3.97
C VAL A 64 -4.83 -9.77 4.36
N HIS A 65 -5.94 -9.02 4.44
CA HIS A 65 -7.20 -9.57 4.98
C HIS A 65 -8.01 -10.36 3.95
N ARG A 66 -8.26 -9.79 2.77
CA ARG A 66 -9.11 -10.41 1.74
C ARG A 66 -8.41 -11.53 0.99
N ARG A 67 -7.21 -11.26 0.46
CA ARG A 67 -6.47 -12.21 -0.37
C ARG A 67 -5.53 -13.10 0.43
N ARG A 68 -5.07 -12.63 1.59
CA ARG A 68 -4.09 -13.32 2.44
C ARG A 68 -2.80 -13.69 1.70
N TRP A 69 -2.39 -12.84 0.75
CA TRP A 69 -1.14 -13.00 0.00
C TRP A 69 0.07 -12.45 0.76
N LEU A 70 -0.17 -11.54 1.71
CA LEU A 70 0.83 -10.97 2.59
C LEU A 70 0.40 -11.19 4.05
N SER A 71 1.36 -11.49 4.91
CA SER A 71 1.15 -11.42 6.37
C SER A 71 1.15 -9.97 6.84
N ASP A 72 0.51 -9.68 7.97
CA ASP A 72 0.59 -8.36 8.62
C ASP A 72 2.04 -7.91 8.86
N THR A 73 2.94 -8.81 9.30
CA THR A 73 4.35 -8.50 9.54
C THR A 73 5.07 -8.04 8.27
N ARG A 74 5.06 -8.87 7.21
CA ARG A 74 5.65 -8.48 5.91
C ARG A 74 5.06 -7.20 5.34
N TYR A 75 3.77 -6.97 5.51
CA TYR A 75 3.13 -5.74 5.09
C TYR A 75 3.68 -4.53 5.87
N ALA A 76 3.77 -4.64 7.20
CA ALA A 76 4.30 -3.60 8.07
C ALA A 76 5.79 -3.29 7.77
N ASP A 77 6.61 -4.32 7.57
CA ASP A 77 8.02 -4.17 7.20
C ASP A 77 8.18 -3.45 5.86
N LEU A 78 7.34 -3.79 4.87
CA LEU A 78 7.33 -3.11 3.58
C LEU A 78 6.94 -1.65 3.72
N VAL A 79 5.90 -1.35 4.51
CA VAL A 79 5.48 0.04 4.77
C VAL A 79 6.61 0.80 5.46
N ALA A 80 7.23 0.22 6.48
CA ALA A 80 8.37 0.83 7.17
C ALA A 80 9.51 1.14 6.19
N LEU A 81 9.87 0.19 5.32
CA LEU A 81 10.91 0.37 4.31
C LEU A 81 10.57 1.54 3.35
N CYS A 82 9.34 1.62 2.86
CA CYS A 82 8.91 2.73 2.00
C CYS A 82 8.92 4.08 2.74
N GLN A 83 8.63 4.11 4.03
CA GLN A 83 8.69 5.35 4.81
C GLN A 83 10.13 5.89 4.99
N PHE A 84 11.15 5.04 4.84
CA PHE A 84 12.55 5.47 4.88
C PHE A 84 13.04 6.05 3.54
N VAL A 85 12.39 5.73 2.42
CA VAL A 85 12.84 6.13 1.08
C VAL A 85 12.11 7.41 0.64
N PRO A 86 12.81 8.43 0.11
CA PRO A 86 12.16 9.64 -0.36
C PRO A 86 11.16 9.33 -1.48
N GLY A 87 9.92 9.79 -1.31
CA GLY A 87 8.88 9.72 -2.33
C GLY A 87 7.48 9.46 -1.78
N PRO A 88 6.48 9.30 -2.65
CA PRO A 88 5.11 9.09 -2.25
C PRO A 88 4.92 7.67 -1.68
N ALA A 89 4.77 7.59 -0.36
CA ALA A 89 4.65 6.35 0.39
C ALA A 89 3.65 5.34 -0.21
N SER A 90 2.45 5.79 -0.57
CA SER A 90 1.43 4.92 -1.16
C SER A 90 1.91 4.25 -2.46
N SER A 91 2.50 5.01 -3.39
CA SER A 91 2.97 4.44 -4.66
C SER A 91 4.14 3.49 -4.44
N GLN A 92 5.05 3.82 -3.50
CA GLN A 92 6.17 2.95 -3.16
C GLN A 92 5.69 1.62 -2.57
N VAL A 93 4.76 1.65 -1.62
CA VAL A 93 4.17 0.44 -1.03
C VAL A 93 3.46 -0.38 -2.09
N GLY A 94 2.67 0.25 -2.97
CA GLY A 94 2.00 -0.44 -4.07
C GLY A 94 2.97 -1.15 -5.02
N MET A 95 4.05 -0.47 -5.42
CA MET A 95 5.13 -1.06 -6.23
C MET A 95 5.86 -2.18 -5.48
N GLY A 96 6.09 -2.02 -4.18
CA GLY A 96 6.70 -3.05 -3.34
C GLY A 96 5.86 -4.31 -3.22
N ILE A 97 4.53 -4.16 -3.08
CA ILE A 97 3.58 -5.28 -3.13
C ILE A 97 3.63 -5.94 -4.51
N GLY A 98 3.59 -5.14 -5.59
CA GLY A 98 3.73 -5.66 -6.95
C GLY A 98 5.04 -6.44 -7.15
N MET A 99 6.13 -5.96 -6.55
CA MET A 99 7.43 -6.63 -6.56
C MET A 99 7.40 -7.96 -5.82
N ALA A 100 6.75 -8.02 -4.66
CA ALA A 100 6.58 -9.25 -3.90
C ALA A 100 5.72 -10.31 -4.62
N LEU A 101 4.74 -9.89 -5.44
CA LEU A 101 3.82 -10.80 -6.12
C LEU A 101 4.31 -11.28 -7.49
N GLY A 102 5.09 -10.47 -8.21
CA GLY A 102 5.47 -10.74 -9.60
C GLY A 102 6.81 -10.14 -10.03
N GLY A 103 7.69 -9.83 -9.07
CA GLY A 103 8.99 -9.22 -9.31
C GLY A 103 8.89 -7.85 -9.98
N VAL A 104 9.91 -7.47 -10.74
CA VAL A 104 9.98 -6.16 -11.42
C VAL A 104 8.77 -5.92 -12.33
N ARG A 105 8.27 -6.96 -13.01
CA ARG A 105 7.09 -6.86 -13.89
C ARG A 105 5.82 -6.62 -13.08
N GLY A 106 5.68 -7.27 -11.93
CA GLY A 106 4.57 -7.04 -11.01
C GLY A 106 4.56 -5.62 -10.44
N SER A 107 5.72 -5.06 -10.12
CA SER A 107 5.87 -3.66 -9.71
C SER A 107 5.40 -2.68 -10.79
N LEU A 108 5.79 -2.92 -12.06
CA LEU A 108 5.34 -2.11 -13.19
C LEU A 108 3.82 -2.20 -13.39
N MET A 109 3.24 -3.41 -13.29
CA MET A 109 1.79 -3.59 -13.40
C MET A 109 1.03 -2.91 -12.26
N ALA A 110 1.55 -2.97 -11.04
CA ALA A 110 0.99 -2.27 -9.89
C ALA A 110 1.02 -0.75 -10.09
N TRP A 111 2.15 -0.21 -10.54
CA TRP A 111 2.30 1.21 -10.82
C TRP A 111 1.35 1.69 -11.92
N LEU A 112 1.27 0.96 -13.03
CA LEU A 112 0.35 1.26 -14.14
C LEU A 112 -1.11 1.18 -13.68
N GLY A 113 -1.52 0.12 -12.99
CA GLY A 113 -2.89 -0.01 -12.49
C GLY A 113 -3.26 1.14 -11.56
N PHE A 114 -2.37 1.50 -10.64
CA PHE A 114 -2.65 2.51 -9.63
C PHE A 114 -2.61 3.94 -10.18
N THR A 115 -1.67 4.24 -11.08
CA THR A 115 -1.36 5.63 -11.49
C THR A 115 -1.94 6.01 -12.85
N MET A 116 -1.95 5.07 -13.79
CA MET A 116 -2.35 5.34 -15.18
C MET A 116 -3.79 5.86 -15.33
N PRO A 117 -4.81 5.39 -14.56
CA PRO A 117 -6.18 5.89 -14.71
C PRO A 117 -6.28 7.40 -14.46
N SER A 118 -5.64 7.88 -13.39
CA SER A 118 -5.59 9.30 -13.06
C SER A 118 -4.86 10.10 -14.14
N ALA A 119 -3.72 9.59 -14.62
CA ALA A 119 -2.97 10.21 -15.71
C ALA A 119 -3.80 10.33 -17.00
N ILE A 120 -4.56 9.30 -17.36
CA ILE A 120 -5.47 9.33 -18.52
C ILE A 120 -6.56 10.38 -18.33
N VAL A 121 -7.24 10.39 -17.18
CA VAL A 121 -8.31 11.36 -16.91
C VAL A 121 -7.78 12.79 -16.99
N LEU A 122 -6.63 13.06 -16.38
CA LEU A 122 -5.99 14.38 -16.44
C LEU A 122 -5.56 14.76 -17.86
N ALA A 123 -4.99 13.83 -18.62
CA ALA A 123 -4.59 14.08 -20.01
C ALA A 123 -5.80 14.39 -20.90
N VAL A 124 -6.87 13.60 -20.79
CA VAL A 124 -8.11 13.81 -21.55
C VAL A 124 -8.73 15.15 -21.19
N LEU A 125 -8.84 15.49 -19.90
CA LEU A 125 -9.36 16.79 -19.45
C LEU A 125 -8.48 17.94 -19.95
N GLY A 126 -7.16 17.81 -19.87
CA GLY A 126 -6.22 18.82 -20.35
C GLY A 126 -6.37 19.09 -21.84
N ILE A 127 -6.41 18.04 -22.67
CA ILE A 127 -6.60 18.17 -24.14
C ILE A 127 -7.98 18.77 -24.44
N THR A 128 -9.01 18.31 -23.73
CA THR A 128 -10.39 18.78 -23.93
C THR A 128 -10.50 20.26 -23.60
N PHE A 129 -9.94 20.73 -22.48
CA PHE A 129 -10.03 22.12 -22.04
C PHE A 129 -9.40 23.14 -22.98
N VAL A 130 -8.41 22.77 -23.80
CA VAL A 130 -7.85 23.67 -24.82
C VAL A 130 -8.88 24.07 -25.88
N HIS A 131 -9.95 23.28 -26.05
CA HIS A 131 -10.99 23.51 -27.05
C HIS A 131 -12.23 24.25 -26.51
N PHE A 132 -12.29 24.58 -25.21
CA PHE A 132 -13.44 25.25 -24.58
C PHE A 132 -13.19 26.74 -24.35
N ASP A 133 -14.27 27.54 -24.43
CA ASP A 133 -14.23 28.95 -24.07
C ASP A 133 -13.97 29.16 -22.58
N LEU A 134 -13.29 30.26 -22.24
CA LEU A 134 -12.91 30.62 -20.87
C LEU A 134 -14.11 30.66 -19.90
N ALA A 135 -15.28 31.11 -20.37
CA ALA A 135 -16.50 31.16 -19.57
C ALA A 135 -17.08 29.76 -19.27
N ALA A 136 -16.93 28.79 -20.19
CA ALA A 136 -17.35 27.42 -19.96
C ALA A 136 -16.41 26.72 -18.96
N ILE A 137 -15.10 26.98 -19.07
CA ILE A 137 -14.07 26.43 -18.17
C ILE A 137 -14.29 26.91 -16.73
N ASP A 138 -14.61 28.19 -16.51
CA ASP A 138 -14.75 28.73 -15.14
C ASP A 138 -15.95 28.10 -14.39
N ASN A 139 -17.06 27.85 -15.11
CA ASN A 139 -18.22 27.14 -14.56
C ASN A 139 -17.91 25.68 -14.22
N VAL A 140 -17.18 24.97 -15.10
CA VAL A 140 -16.75 23.58 -14.86
C VAL A 140 -15.81 23.50 -13.65
N ILE A 141 -14.83 24.41 -13.55
CA ILE A 141 -13.90 24.45 -12.41
C ILE A 141 -14.66 24.74 -11.11
N ARG A 142 -15.64 25.65 -11.14
CA ARG A 142 -16.49 25.93 -9.96
C ARG A 142 -17.29 24.70 -9.53
N GLY A 143 -17.86 23.96 -10.48
CA GLY A 143 -18.53 22.68 -10.20
C GLY A 143 -17.57 21.64 -9.61
N LEU A 144 -16.38 21.48 -10.19
CA LEU A 144 -15.37 20.54 -9.72
C LEU A 144 -14.90 20.87 -8.29
N LYS A 145 -14.76 22.15 -7.95
CA LYS A 145 -14.45 22.60 -6.57
C LYS A 145 -15.54 22.16 -5.58
N LEU A 146 -16.82 22.29 -5.93
CA LEU A 146 -17.92 21.84 -5.07
C LEU A 146 -17.92 20.32 -4.88
N VAL A 147 -17.66 19.55 -5.95
CA VAL A 147 -17.50 18.09 -5.87
C VAL A 147 -16.33 17.73 -4.96
N ALA A 148 -15.19 18.42 -5.09
CA ALA A 148 -14.03 18.18 -4.24
C ALA A 148 -14.34 18.40 -2.75
N VAL A 149 -15.11 19.45 -2.41
CA VAL A 149 -15.57 19.68 -1.03
C VAL A 149 -16.41 18.51 -0.53
N GLY A 150 -17.34 17.98 -1.34
CA GLY A 150 -18.14 16.82 -0.98
C GLY A 150 -17.31 15.55 -0.74
N VAL A 151 -16.32 15.28 -1.60
CA VAL A 151 -15.41 14.14 -1.45
C VAL A 151 -14.55 14.27 -0.19
N VAL A 152 -14.01 15.46 0.07
CA VAL A 152 -13.21 15.72 1.28
C VAL A 152 -14.06 15.56 2.54
N ALA A 153 -15.28 16.10 2.55
CA ALA A 153 -16.20 15.92 3.67
C ALA A 153 -16.53 14.44 3.92
N HIS A 154 -16.76 13.66 2.85
CA HIS A 154 -16.98 12.22 2.97
C HIS A 154 -15.75 11.49 3.55
N ALA A 155 -14.55 11.82 3.08
CA ALA A 155 -13.31 11.25 3.60
C ALA A 155 -13.11 11.58 5.09
N LEU A 156 -13.37 12.83 5.49
CA LEU A 156 -13.28 13.27 6.88
C LEU A 156 -14.26 12.52 7.79
N VAL A 157 -15.51 12.32 7.35
CA VAL A 157 -16.49 11.51 8.11
C VAL A 157 -16.01 10.06 8.27
N GLY A 158 -15.42 9.48 7.21
CA GLY A 158 -14.83 8.14 7.27
C GLY A 158 -13.67 8.06 8.28
N MET A 159 -12.78 9.05 8.30
CA MET A 159 -11.66 9.10 9.25
C MET A 159 -12.15 9.35 10.68
N ALA A 160 -13.12 10.23 10.88
CA ALA A 160 -13.68 10.55 12.20
C ALA A 160 -14.27 9.30 12.87
N ARG A 161 -15.04 8.49 12.14
CA ARG A 161 -15.61 7.22 12.66
C ARG A 161 -14.55 6.20 13.07
N ASN A 162 -13.38 6.22 12.43
CA ASN A 162 -12.31 5.27 12.71
C ASN A 162 -11.37 5.73 13.84
N LEU A 163 -11.27 7.05 14.09
CA LEU A 163 -10.33 7.64 15.06
C LEU A 163 -11.02 8.11 16.35
N CYS A 164 -12.33 8.39 16.31
CA CYS A 164 -13.14 8.77 17.46
C CYS A 164 -14.34 7.82 17.57
N PRO A 165 -14.18 6.61 18.13
CA PRO A 165 -15.28 5.64 18.24
C PRO A 165 -16.39 6.04 19.23
N ASP A 166 -16.27 7.18 19.91
CA ASP A 166 -17.23 7.69 20.91
C ASP A 166 -18.21 8.77 20.39
N VAL A 167 -18.39 8.90 19.06
CA VAL A 167 -19.42 9.78 18.43
C VAL A 167 -20.46 9.01 17.62
#